data_AF-F2ALC0-F1
#
_entry.id   AF-F2ALC0-F1
#
_cell.length_a   1.000
_cell.length_b   1.000
_cell.length_c   1.000
_cell.angle_alpha   90.00
_cell.angle_beta   90.00
_cell.angle_gamma   90.00
#
_symmetry.space_group_name_H-M   'P 1'
#
loop_
_entity.id
_entity.type
_entity.pdbx_description
1 polymer ?
#
loop_
_entity_poly.entity_id
_entity_poly.type
_entity_poly.pdbx_seq_one_letter_code
_entity_poly.pdbx_strand_id
1 'polypeptide(L)' 'MEERANDAIVNLIAGGLLGTVGGAGLGFSVSLAFTGWAVVAFFTGGVLGGVLGMTFGYVRGDSFTEWLKENLWRFW' A
#
# COMPACT_ATOMS: atom_id res chain seq x y z
N MET A 1 19.64 18.32 -4.67
CA MET A 1 18.24 18.44 -4.18
C MET A 1 17.27 17.63 -5.03
N GLU A 2 17.47 17.54 -6.35
CA GLU A 2 16.65 16.68 -7.23
C GLU A 2 16.65 15.20 -6.84
N GLU A 3 17.80 14.64 -6.47
CA GLU A 3 17.92 13.20 -6.17
C GLU A 3 17.03 12.78 -4.98
N ARG A 4 17.11 13.50 -3.85
CA ARG A 4 16.24 13.27 -2.68
C ARG A 4 14.75 13.48 -2.96
N ALA A 5 14.41 14.42 -3.84
CA ALA A 5 13.03 14.66 -4.21
C ALA A 5 12.49 13.50 -5.07
N ASN A 6 13.33 12.95 -5.95
CA ASN A 6 13.00 11.80 -6.77
C ASN A 6 12.80 10.54 -5.92
N ASP A 7 13.68 10.30 -4.93
CA ASP A 7 13.58 9.17 -4.01
C ASP A 7 12.30 9.25 -3.16
N ALA A 8 11.94 10.44 -2.66
CA ALA A 8 10.71 10.64 -1.92
C ALA A 8 9.46 10.35 -2.78
N ILE A 9 9.46 10.73 -4.05
CA ILE A 9 8.37 10.46 -5.00
C ILE A 9 8.26 8.95 -5.29
N VAL A 10 9.39 8.28 -5.54
CA VAL A 10 9.42 6.84 -5.81
C VAL A 10 8.91 6.07 -4.60
N ASN A 11 9.35 6.40 -3.39
CA ASN A 11 8.89 5.75 -2.17
C ASN A 11 7.40 6.01 -1.89
N LEU A 12 6.90 7.22 -2.19
CA LEU A 12 5.47 7.54 -2.11
C LEU A 12 4.65 6.67 -3.06
N ILE A 13 5.08 6.53 -4.33
CA ILE A 13 4.38 5.70 -5.32
C ILE A 13 4.43 4.22 -4.95
N ALA A 14 5.60 3.72 -4.54
CA ALA A 14 5.76 2.33 -4.12
C ALA A 14 4.89 2.01 -2.90
N GLY A 15 4.89 2.90 -1.91
CA GLY A 15 4.03 2.81 -0.74
C GLY A 15 2.55 2.83 -1.12
N GLY A 16 2.14 3.72 -2.02
CA GLY A 16 0.77 3.81 -2.50
C GLY A 16 0.28 2.55 -3.22
N LEU A 17 1.10 1.99 -4.11
CA LEU A 17 0.76 0.76 -4.83
C LEU A 17 0.61 -0.43 -3.88
N LEU A 18 1.58 -0.61 -2.97
CA LEU A 18 1.55 -1.70 -1.99
C LEU A 18 0.40 -1.55 -0.99
N GLY A 19 0.19 -0.34 -0.50
CA GLY A 19 -0.93 -0.02 0.37
C GLY A 19 -2.27 -0.28 -0.31
N THR A 20 -2.41 0.07 -1.60
CA THR A 20 -3.63 -0.19 -2.37
C THR A 20 -3.88 -1.69 -2.52
N VAL A 21 -2.85 -2.46 -2.88
CA VAL A 21 -2.97 -3.92 -3.03
C VAL A 21 -3.31 -4.59 -1.70
N GLY A 22 -2.60 -4.24 -0.62
CA GLY A 22 -2.86 -4.78 0.71
C GLY A 22 -4.24 -4.39 1.24
N GLY A 23 -4.62 -3.13 1.08
CA GLY A 23 -5.93 -2.61 1.48
C GLY A 23 -7.09 -3.23 0.69
N ALA A 24 -6.93 -3.41 -0.62
CA ALA A 24 -7.91 -4.08 -1.47
C ALA A 24 -8.02 -5.57 -1.13
N GLY A 25 -6.90 -6.23 -0.81
CA GLY A 25 -6.88 -7.61 -0.33
C GLY A 25 -7.64 -7.78 0.99
N LEU A 26 -7.43 -6.89 1.96
CA LEU A 26 -8.19 -6.87 3.21
C LEU A 26 -9.67 -6.56 2.97
N GLY A 27 -9.98 -5.59 2.10
CA GLY A 27 -11.35 -5.27 1.68
C GLY A 27 -12.05 -6.46 1.03
N PHE A 28 -11.33 -7.24 0.22
CA PHE A 28 -11.82 -8.49 -0.34
C PHE A 28 -12.07 -9.54 0.75
N SER A 29 -11.17 -9.70 1.74
CA SER A 29 -11.41 -10.63 2.85
C SER A 29 -12.67 -10.26 3.65
N VAL A 30 -12.90 -8.97 3.93
CA VAL A 30 -14.11 -8.48 4.59
C VAL A 30 -15.36 -8.72 3.71
N SER A 31 -15.22 -8.59 2.39
CA SER A 31 -16.31 -8.84 1.45
C SER A 31 -16.83 -10.28 1.44
N LEU A 32 -15.98 -11.25 1.76
CA LEU A 32 -16.39 -12.66 1.89
C LEU A 32 -17.33 -12.88 3.09
N ALA A 33 -17.22 -12.05 4.14
CA ALA A 33 -18.09 -12.09 5.30
C ALA A 33 -19.36 -11.22 5.13
N PHE A 34 -19.29 -10.16 4.31
CA PHE A 34 -20.38 -9.20 4.09
C PHE A 34 -20.63 -8.96 2.60
N THR A 35 -21.27 -9.94 1.96
CA THR A 35 -21.45 -10.00 0.50
C THR A 35 -22.18 -8.80 -0.10
N GLY A 36 -23.13 -8.21 0.63
CA GLY A 36 -23.88 -7.03 0.18
C GLY A 36 -23.04 -5.76 0.01
N TRP A 37 -21.86 -5.70 0.62
CA TRP A 37 -20.96 -4.54 0.60
C TRP A 37 -19.63 -4.85 -0.07
N ALA A 38 -19.55 -5.96 -0.78
CA ALA A 38 -18.29 -6.52 -1.26
C ALA A 38 -17.48 -5.54 -2.11
N VAL A 39 -18.14 -4.93 -3.10
CA VAL A 39 -17.55 -3.94 -3.99
C VAL A 39 -17.08 -2.73 -3.19
N VAL A 40 -17.91 -2.22 -2.28
CA VAL A 40 -17.59 -1.06 -1.45
C VAL A 40 -16.37 -1.35 -0.56
N ALA A 41 -16.37 -2.49 0.14
CA ALA A 41 -15.27 -2.89 1.01
C ALA A 41 -13.95 -3.05 0.24
N PHE A 42 -13.98 -3.65 -0.95
CA PHE A 42 -12.81 -3.78 -1.83
C PHE A 42 -12.25 -2.41 -2.25
N PHE A 43 -13.10 -1.53 -2.80
CA PHE A 43 -12.66 -0.21 -3.28
C PHE A 43 -12.26 0.71 -2.14
N THR A 44 -13.03 0.77 -1.05
CA THR A 44 -12.68 1.56 0.14
C THR A 44 -11.40 1.06 0.79
N GLY A 45 -11.22 -0.26 0.90
CA GLY A 45 -9.99 -0.87 1.37
C GLY A 45 -8.79 -0.48 0.49
N GLY A 46 -8.93 -0.58 -0.83
CA GLY A 46 -7.89 -0.19 -1.78
C GLY A 46 -7.53 1.30 -1.68
N VAL A 47 -8.52 2.20 -1.64
CA VAL A 47 -8.28 3.64 -1.55
C VAL A 47 -7.63 4.02 -0.22
N LEU A 48 -8.17 3.53 0.91
CA LEU A 48 -7.60 3.83 2.23
C LEU A 48 -6.21 3.23 2.38
N GLY A 49 -6.02 2.00 1.95
CA GLY A 49 -4.72 1.34 1.91
C GLY A 49 -3.72 2.12 1.07
N GLY A 50 -4.12 2.61 -0.10
CA GLY A 50 -3.29 3.43 -0.97
C GLY A 50 -2.86 4.75 -0.32
N VAL A 51 -3.79 5.49 0.28
CA VAL A 51 -3.48 6.75 0.98
C VAL A 51 -2.54 6.52 2.16
N LEU A 52 -2.80 5.50 2.97
CA LEU A 52 -1.94 5.15 4.10
C LEU A 52 -0.56 4.70 3.62
N GLY A 53 -0.52 3.89 2.56
CA GLY A 53 0.69 3.43 1.91
C GLY A 53 1.54 4.58 1.36
N MET A 54 0.93 5.56 0.68
CA MET A 54 1.62 6.78 0.22
C MET A 54 2.18 7.58 1.39
N THR A 55 1.40 7.72 2.46
CA THR A 55 1.82 8.44 3.68
C THR A 55 3.02 7.75 4.33
N PHE A 56 2.98 6.43 4.48
CA PHE A 56 4.10 5.65 5.02
C PHE A 56 5.32 5.67 4.09
N GLY A 57 5.11 5.55 2.77
CA GLY A 57 6.17 5.64 1.77
C GLY A 57 6.85 7.01 1.78
N TYR A 58 6.10 8.09 1.98
CA TYR A 58 6.68 9.43 2.07
C TYR A 58 7.46 9.65 3.37
N VAL A 59 6.95 9.18 4.52
CA VAL A 59 7.53 9.45 5.84
C VAL A 59 8.65 8.47 6.20
N ARG A 60 8.54 7.20 5.80
CA ARG A 60 9.54 6.14 6.07
C ARG A 60 10.36 5.71 4.86
N GLY A 61 10.04 6.25 3.67
CA GLY A 61 10.93 6.32 2.51
C GLY A 61 11.74 5.06 2.26
N ASP A 62 13.03 5.21 2.52
CA ASP A 62 14.03 4.20 2.22
C ASP A 62 13.91 2.98 3.13
N SER A 63 13.65 3.16 4.42
CA SER A 63 13.53 2.06 5.39
C SER A 63 12.34 1.14 5.08
N PHE A 64 11.26 1.68 4.54
CA PHE A 64 10.10 0.88 4.15
C PHE A 64 10.38 0.08 2.88
N THR A 65 10.97 0.72 1.87
CA THR A 65 11.34 0.07 0.60
C THR A 65 12.42 -0.99 0.80
N GLU A 66 13.37 -0.75 1.70
CA GLU A 66 14.42 -1.70 2.08
C GLU A 66 13.83 -2.90 2.85
N TRP A 67 12.96 -2.65 3.84
CA TRP A 67 12.21 -3.70 4.52
C TRP A 67 11.39 -4.55 3.54
N LEU A 68 10.75 -3.92 2.55
CA LEU A 68 10.03 -4.61 1.49
C LEU A 68 10.95 -5.50 0.66
N LYS A 69 12.09 -4.98 0.18
CA LYS A 69 13.06 -5.80 -0.54
C LYS A 69 13.52 -7.01 0.29
N GLU A 70 13.74 -6.82 1.59
CA GLU A 70 14.18 -7.88 2.50
C GLU A 70 13.09 -8.90 2.87
N ASN A 71 11.81 -8.53 2.78
CA ASN A 71 10.70 -9.37 3.26
C ASN A 71 9.71 -9.78 2.16
N LEU A 72 9.80 -9.24 0.94
CA LEU A 72 8.89 -9.55 -0.17
C LEU A 72 8.88 -11.05 -0.49
N TRP A 73 10.04 -11.70 -0.39
CA TRP A 73 10.20 -13.13 -0.63
C TRP A 73 9.41 -14.01 0.33
N ARG A 74 9.02 -13.50 1.51
CA ARG A 74 8.20 -14.25 2.48
C ARG A 74 6.72 -14.35 2.09
N PHE A 75 6.31 -13.58 1.08
CA PHE A 75 4.94 -13.56 0.57
C PHE A 75 4.78 -14.36 -0.74
N TRP A 76 5.81 -15.13 -1.14
CA TRP A 76 5.84 -16.03 -2.30
C TRP A 76 6.21 -17.44 -1.84
#